data_AF-A0A898N8G5-F1
#
_entry.id   AF-A0A898N8G5-F1
#
_cell.length_a   1.000
_cell.length_b   1.000
_cell.length_c   1.000
_cell.angle_alpha   90.00
_cell.angle_beta   90.00
_cell.angle_gamma   90.00
#
_symmetry.space_group_name_H-M   'P 1'
#
loop_
_entity.id
_entity.type
_entity.pdbx_description
1 polymer ?
#
loop_
_entity_poly.entity_id
_entity_poly.type
_entity_poly.pdbx_seq_one_letter_code
_entity_poly.pdbx_strand_id
1 'polypeptide(L)' 'MRLELMPYRVGYPILKLVYSAATNAIHNVGLNEASLIISKAEVVKGYYCEKIKTSSSRA' A
#
# COMPACT_ATOMS: atom_id res chain seq x y z
N MET A 1 12.71 8.11 -0.51
CA MET A 1 12.34 6.90 -1.32
C MET A 1 11.63 7.33 -2.60
N ARG A 2 11.65 6.57 -3.71
CA ARG A 2 10.89 6.97 -4.93
C ARG A 2 9.37 7.01 -4.73
N LEU A 3 8.83 6.26 -3.76
CA LEU A 3 7.41 6.26 -3.39
C LEU A 3 6.92 7.63 -2.89
N GLU A 4 7.81 8.45 -2.35
CA GLU A 4 7.52 9.77 -1.80
C GLU A 4 7.25 10.81 -2.90
N LEU A 5 7.72 10.53 -4.12
CA LEU A 5 7.52 11.34 -5.31
C LEU A 5 6.32 10.87 -6.15
N MET A 6 5.65 9.76 -5.76
CA MET A 6 4.45 9.28 -6.44
C MET A 6 3.22 10.09 -6.02
N PRO A 7 2.19 10.22 -6.88
CA PRO A 7 0.93 10.87 -6.52
C PRO A 7 0.35 10.30 -5.23
N TYR A 8 -0.05 11.20 -4.33
CA TYR A 8 -0.47 10.91 -2.94
C TYR A 8 -1.49 9.76 -2.81
N ARG A 9 -2.38 9.58 -3.80
CA ARG A 9 -3.41 8.54 -3.81
C ARG A 9 -2.86 7.11 -3.81
N VAL A 10 -1.64 6.90 -4.30
CA VAL A 10 -1.04 5.55 -4.45
C VAL A 10 0.25 5.43 -3.65
N GLY A 11 1.08 6.48 -3.62
CA GLY A 11 2.37 6.44 -2.92
C GLY A 11 2.25 6.32 -1.40
N TYR A 12 1.31 7.06 -0.80
CA TYR A 12 1.20 7.13 0.66
C TYR A 12 0.81 5.81 1.33
N PRO A 13 -0.21 5.06 0.86
CA PRO A 13 -0.53 3.75 1.42
C PRO A 13 0.63 2.74 1.33
N ILE A 14 1.35 2.73 0.20
CA ILE A 14 2.50 1.83 0.00
C ILE A 14 3.65 2.22 0.91
N LEU A 15 3.97 3.51 1.01
CA LEU A 15 5.03 4.01 1.89
C LEU A 15 4.75 3.65 3.36
N LYS A 16 3.51 3.83 3.81
CA LYS A 16 3.09 3.47 5.17
C LYS A 16 3.24 1.96 5.45
N LEU A 17 2.90 1.12 4.48
CA LEU A 17 3.09 -0.33 4.60
C LEU A 17 4.57 -0.72 4.70
N VAL A 18 5.43 -0.13 3.86
CA VAL A 18 6.87 -0.41 3.89
C VAL A 18 7.48 0.02 5.23
N TYR A 19 7.11 1.20 5.73
CA TYR A 19 7.61 1.68 7.02
C TYR A 19 7.20 0.74 8.16
N SER A 20 5.93 0.34 8.19
CA SER A 20 5.42 -0.63 9.18
C SER A 20 6.15 -1.98 9.10
N ALA A 21 6.40 -2.50 7.90
CA ALA A 21 7.14 -3.74 7.71
C ALA A 21 8.59 -3.63 8.22
N ALA A 22 9.27 -2.50 7.95
CA ALA A 22 10.62 -2.25 8.45
C ALA A 22 10.67 -2.18 9.97
N THR A 23 9.75 -1.43 10.60
CA THR A 23 9.61 -1.37 12.05
C THR A 23 9.37 -2.77 12.64
N ASN A 24 8.46 -3.56 12.07
CA ASN A 24 8.19 -4.91 12.55
C ASN A 24 9.41 -5.84 12.41
N ALA A 25 10.17 -5.72 11.33
CA ALA A 25 11.41 -6.49 11.12
C ALA A 25 12.48 -6.15 12.16
N ILE A 26 12.64 -4.87 12.51
CA ILE A 26 13.60 -4.42 13.53
C ILE A 26 13.14 -4.88 14.92
N HIS A 27 11.89 -4.61 15.28
CA HIS A 27 11.42 -4.85 16.65
C HIS A 27 11.16 -6.32 16.96
N ASN A 28 10.56 -7.08 16.03
CA ASN A 28 10.15 -8.46 16.30
C ASN A 28 11.20 -9.49 15.85
N VAL A 29 11.99 -9.16 14.83
CA VAL A 29 12.99 -10.09 14.26
C VAL A 29 14.42 -9.66 14.58
N GLY A 30 14.63 -8.43 15.07
CA GLY A 30 15.96 -7.92 15.42
C GLY A 30 16.85 -7.63 14.21
N LEU A 31 16.26 -7.42 13.02
CA LEU A 31 17.02 -7.13 11.81
C LEU A 31 17.64 -5.73 11.86
N ASN A 32 18.84 -5.59 11.28
CA ASN A 32 19.50 -4.30 11.15
C ASN A 32 18.80 -3.46 10.06
N GLU A 33 18.49 -2.20 10.37
CA GLU A 33 17.81 -1.27 9.45
C GLU A 33 18.55 -1.14 8.10
N ALA A 34 19.88 -1.05 8.12
CA ALA A 34 20.70 -0.93 6.92
C ALA A 34 20.71 -2.21 6.06
N SER A 35 20.26 -3.34 6.61
CA SER A 35 20.18 -4.64 5.90
C SER A 35 18.81 -4.94 5.31
N LEU A 36 17.80 -4.10 5.58
CA LEU A 36 16.43 -4.34 5.15
C LEU A 36 16.29 -4.11 3.63
N ILE A 37 15.82 -5.15 2.94
CA ILE A 37 15.57 -5.13 1.49
C ILE A 37 14.18 -5.70 1.25
N ILE A 38 13.38 -5.03 0.42
CA ILE A 38 12.12 -5.57 -0.07
C ILE A 38 12.45 -6.60 -1.16
N SER A 39 12.56 -7.87 -0.80
CA SER A 39 12.82 -8.96 -1.75
C SER A 39 11.57 -9.34 -2.55
N LYS A 40 10.39 -9.15 -1.97
CA LYS A 40 9.10 -9.51 -2.55
C LYS A 40 8.00 -8.58 -2.06
N ALA A 41 7.13 -8.15 -2.96
CA ALA A 41 5.89 -7.46 -2.65
C ALA A 41 4.81 -7.93 -3.61
N GLU A 42 3.66 -8.35 -3.09
CA GLU A 42 2.51 -8.80 -3.87
C GLU A 42 1.28 -7.97 -3.49
N VAL A 43 0.43 -7.70 -4.47
CA VAL A 43 -0.85 -7.02 -4.26
C VAL A 43 -1.96 -8.01 -4.59
N VAL A 44 -2.81 -8.27 -3.62
CA VAL A 44 -4.00 -9.11 -3.79
C VAL A 44 -5.20 -8.21 -4.05
N LYS A 45 -6.07 -8.61 -4.99
CA LYS A 45 -7.32 -7.89 -5.26
C LYS A 45 -8.20 -7.91 -4.01
N GLY A 46 -8.49 -6.73 -3.46
CA GLY A 46 -9.45 -6.57 -2.38
C GLY A 46 -10.89 -6.61 -2.86
N TYR A 47 -11.82 -6.62 -1.91
CA TYR A 47 -13.24 -6.42 -2.19
C TYR A 47 -13.46 -5.02 -2.77
N TYR A 48 -14.20 -4.93 -3.87
CA TYR A 48 -14.66 -3.66 -4.42
C TYR A 48 -16.19 -3.65 -4.42
N CYS A 49 -16.77 -2.55 -3.95
CA CYS A 49 -18.20 -2.33 -4.07
C CYS A 49 -18.47 -1.67 -5.42
N GLU A 50 -19.14 -2.39 -6.31
CA GLU A 50 -19.61 -1.80 -7.56
C GLU A 50 -20.72 -0.78 -7.26
N LYS A 51 -20.51 0.48 -7.65
CA LYS A 51 -21.54 1.50 -7.54
C LYS A 51 -22.47 1.39 -8.75
N ILE A 52 -23.71 1.00 -8.51
CA ILE A 52 -24.78 1.05 -9.50
C ILE A 52 -25.06 2.53 -9.83
N LYS A 53 -24.80 2.93 -11.08
CA LYS A 53 -25.25 4.25 -11.58
C LYS A 53 -26.70 4.09 -12.04
N THR A 54 -27.63 4.72 -11.34
CA THR A 54 -29.01 4.84 -11.83
C THR A 54 -29.09 6.02 -12.78
N SER A 55 -29.28 5.74 -14.07
CA SER A 55 -29.73 6.76 -15.03
C SER A 55 -31.24 6.89 -14.89
N SER A 56 -31.70 8.06 -14.41
CA SER A 56 -33.11 8.44 -14.50
C SER A 56 -33.51 8.46 -15.98
N SER A 57 -34.23 7.42 -16.44
CA SER A 57 -35.00 7.50 -17.66
C SER A 57 -36.21 8.38 -17.35
N ARG A 58 -36.15 9.68 -17.70
CA ARG A 58 -37.35 10.49 -17.82
C ARG A 58 -38.15 9.92 -18.99
N ALA A 59 -39.31 9.34 -18.68
CA ALA A 59 -40.41 9.18 -19.61
C ALA A 59 -41.38 10.34 -19.38
#